data_AF-K6YME2-F1
#
_entry.id   AF-K6YME2-F1
#
_cell.length_a   1.000
_cell.length_b   1.000
_cell.length_c   1.000
_cell.angle_alpha   90.00
_cell.angle_beta   90.00
_cell.angle_gamma   90.00
#
_symmetry.space_group_name_H-M   'P 1'
#
loop_
_entity.id
_entity.type
_entity.pdbx_description
1 polymer ?
#
loop_
_entity_poly.entity_id
_entity_poly.type
_entity_poly.pdbx_seq_one_letter_code
_entity_poly.pdbx_strand_id
1 'polypeptide(L)'
;MKNFLLALSLVLSVNVQAAVIKFNLDASDYQVGDTISGQLVVSDFSGLLGAFWADMEYSTSGVSVLGWSFGVGFDDGLGSLSIGNNDSVSGILSLEEYSDPFADTAILTAAQGTAFVLANFTLEALSAGDYDLSLGLFGLLDFDNADVDTTAENARFSITQVPEPATIVIFALASMMLLRIKRKQRKN
;
A
#
# COMPACT_ATOMS: atom_id res chain seq x y z
N MET A 1 -1.00 17.75 51.34
CA MET A 1 -0.30 16.51 50.95
C MET A 1 -1.01 15.73 49.85
N LYS A 2 -2.34 15.56 49.89
CA LYS A 2 -3.11 14.84 48.85
C LYS A 2 -3.05 15.50 47.46
N ASN A 3 -3.02 16.83 47.39
CA ASN A 3 -2.94 17.58 46.14
C ASN A 3 -1.52 17.59 45.51
N PHE A 4 -0.49 17.17 46.27
CA PHE A 4 0.89 17.09 45.76
C PHE A 4 1.12 15.76 45.03
N LEU A 5 0.51 14.67 45.50
CA LEU A 5 0.54 13.36 44.83
C LEU A 5 -0.18 13.39 43.47
N LEU A 6 -1.27 14.16 43.36
CA LEU A 6 -2.05 14.28 42.12
C LEU A 6 -1.34 15.15 41.06
N ALA A 7 -0.51 16.09 41.49
CA ALA A 7 0.37 16.87 40.61
C ALA A 7 1.58 16.04 40.14
N LEU A 8 2.10 15.15 40.99
CA LEU A 8 3.24 14.28 40.66
C LEU A 8 2.86 13.15 39.68
N SER A 9 1.62 12.68 39.69
CA SER A 9 1.11 11.68 38.73
C SER A 9 0.89 12.22 37.32
N LEU A 10 0.81 13.56 37.14
CA LEU A 10 0.58 14.18 35.83
C LEU A 10 1.86 14.38 35.01
N VAL A 11 3.03 14.32 35.65
CA VAL A 11 4.34 14.61 35.02
C VAL A 11 4.98 13.36 34.39
N LEU A 12 4.35 12.18 34.52
CA LEU A 12 4.87 10.91 33.99
C LEU A 12 4.22 10.48 32.67
N SER A 13 3.37 11.30 32.07
CA SER A 13 2.81 11.07 30.74
C SER A 13 3.81 11.45 29.65
N VAL A 14 4.94 10.76 29.57
CA VAL A 14 5.75 10.79 28.35
C VAL A 14 4.93 10.10 27.25
N ASN A 15 4.37 10.91 26.34
CA ASN A 15 3.81 10.38 25.11
C ASN A 15 4.99 9.86 24.27
N VAL A 16 5.32 8.58 24.41
CA VAL A 16 6.10 7.88 23.38
C VAL A 16 5.15 7.76 22.19
N GLN A 17 5.37 8.60 21.19
CA GLN A 17 4.69 8.50 19.91
C GLN A 17 5.42 7.41 19.11
N ALA A 18 4.75 6.30 18.85
CA ALA A 18 5.27 5.27 17.96
C ALA A 18 5.29 5.79 16.52
N ALA A 19 6.33 5.42 15.77
CA ALA A 19 6.34 5.63 14.34
C ALA A 19 5.16 4.89 13.70
N VAL A 20 4.64 5.43 12.60
CA VAL A 20 3.50 4.84 11.88
C VAL A 20 3.94 4.48 10.48
N ILE A 21 3.82 3.20 10.11
CA ILE A 21 3.91 2.75 8.73
C ILE A 21 2.49 2.56 8.20
N LYS A 22 2.16 3.19 7.07
CA LYS A 22 0.83 3.10 6.49
C LYS A 22 0.84 2.95 4.99
N PHE A 23 -0.23 2.34 4.49
CA PHE A 23 -0.54 2.34 3.07
C PHE A 23 -1.20 3.66 2.65
N ASN A 24 -0.76 4.21 1.53
CA ASN A 24 -1.40 5.33 0.85
C ASN A 24 -1.72 4.92 -0.59
N LEU A 25 -3.00 4.70 -0.88
CA LEU A 25 -3.48 4.32 -2.20
C LEU A 25 -3.92 5.54 -3.00
N ASP A 26 -3.85 5.45 -4.32
CA ASP A 26 -4.30 6.51 -5.22
C ASP A 26 -5.82 6.71 -5.26
N ALA A 27 -6.60 5.68 -4.90
CA ALA A 27 -8.05 5.72 -4.74
C ALA A 27 -8.53 4.71 -3.68
N SER A 28 -9.83 4.76 -3.35
CA SER A 28 -10.50 3.77 -2.49
C SER A 28 -11.38 2.80 -3.26
N ASP A 29 -11.64 3.08 -4.55
CA ASP A 29 -12.60 2.36 -5.38
C ASP A 29 -12.02 2.17 -6.78
N TYR A 30 -12.02 0.92 -7.23
CA TYR A 30 -11.43 0.48 -8.49
C TYR A 30 -12.41 -0.39 -9.28
N GLN A 31 -12.06 -0.67 -10.53
CA GLN A 31 -12.72 -1.64 -11.38
C GLN A 31 -11.81 -2.84 -11.65
N VAL A 32 -12.41 -4.01 -11.91
CA VAL A 32 -11.65 -5.18 -12.36
C VAL A 32 -10.86 -4.81 -13.63
N GLY A 33 -9.57 -5.09 -13.61
CA GLY A 33 -8.59 -4.74 -14.65
C GLY A 33 -7.84 -3.42 -14.41
N ASP A 34 -8.22 -2.63 -13.39
CA ASP A 34 -7.49 -1.41 -13.05
C ASP A 34 -6.11 -1.72 -12.48
N THR A 35 -5.19 -0.78 -12.68
CA THR A 35 -3.92 -0.72 -11.95
C THR A 35 -4.09 0.13 -10.70
N ILE A 36 -3.92 -0.49 -9.54
CA ILE A 36 -3.92 0.16 -8.23
C ILE A 36 -2.51 0.64 -7.95
N SER A 37 -2.32 1.95 -7.70
CA SER A 37 -1.01 2.51 -7.35
C SER A 37 -0.97 2.85 -5.86
N GLY A 38 0.03 2.35 -5.15
CA GLY A 38 0.14 2.54 -3.72
C GLY A 38 1.55 2.87 -3.25
N GLN A 39 1.61 3.43 -2.04
CA GLN A 39 2.85 3.74 -1.34
C GLN A 39 2.80 3.18 0.07
N LEU A 40 3.93 2.68 0.54
CA LEU A 40 4.20 2.46 1.94
C LEU A 40 4.91 3.70 2.48
N VAL A 41 4.31 4.38 3.45
CA VAL A 41 4.78 5.65 3.98
C VAL A 41 5.06 5.50 5.46
N VAL A 42 6.18 6.04 5.92
CA VAL A 42 6.47 6.18 7.35
C VAL A 42 6.25 7.63 7.79
N SER A 43 5.70 7.82 8.98
CA SER A 43 5.56 9.11 9.65
C SER A 43 5.75 8.97 11.16
N ASP A 44 5.76 10.10 11.86
CA ASP A 44 5.70 10.14 13.33
C ASP A 44 6.87 9.43 14.05
N PHE A 45 7.98 9.25 13.35
CA PHE A 45 9.24 8.77 13.91
C PHE A 45 10.05 9.93 14.50
N SER A 46 10.92 9.61 15.47
CA SER A 46 11.86 10.56 16.05
C SER A 46 13.29 10.21 15.67
N GLY A 47 14.05 11.18 15.16
CA GLY A 47 15.44 10.98 14.78
C GLY A 47 15.60 10.44 13.35
N LEU A 48 16.81 9.98 13.04
CA LEU A 48 17.17 9.48 11.73
C LEU A 48 16.94 7.96 11.69
N LEU A 49 16.20 7.49 10.69
CA LEU A 49 15.99 6.06 10.46
C LEU A 49 17.15 5.48 9.65
N GLY A 50 17.55 4.25 9.99
CA GLY A 50 18.60 3.50 9.31
C GLY A 50 18.08 2.31 8.50
N ALA A 51 16.91 1.76 8.84
CA ALA A 51 16.33 0.66 8.08
C ALA A 51 14.82 0.54 8.24
N PHE A 52 14.19 -0.17 7.29
CA PHE A 52 12.85 -0.73 7.44
C PHE A 52 12.78 -2.16 6.91
N TRP A 53 11.83 -2.93 7.45
CA TRP A 53 11.35 -4.17 6.86
C TRP A 53 9.83 -4.22 6.95
N ALA A 54 9.19 -4.80 5.94
CA ALA A 54 7.74 -4.90 5.87
C ALA A 54 7.30 -6.04 4.93
N ASP A 55 6.44 -6.91 5.43
CA ASP A 55 5.66 -7.87 4.66
C ASP A 55 4.29 -7.27 4.36
N MET A 56 4.05 -6.84 3.12
CA MET A 56 2.73 -6.46 2.65
C MET A 56 1.94 -7.71 2.32
N GLU A 57 0.88 -7.96 3.07
CA GLU A 57 -0.06 -9.05 2.84
C GLU A 57 -1.25 -8.59 2.00
N TYR A 58 -1.61 -9.38 0.99
CA TYR A 58 -2.72 -9.10 0.08
C TYR A 58 -3.49 -10.37 -0.31
N SER A 59 -4.77 -10.21 -0.68
CA SER A 59 -5.59 -11.32 -1.16
C SER A 59 -5.27 -11.67 -2.62
N THR A 60 -4.70 -12.86 -2.84
CA THR A 60 -4.35 -13.37 -4.18
C THR A 60 -5.56 -13.63 -5.09
N SER A 61 -6.77 -13.69 -4.51
CA SER A 61 -8.01 -13.77 -5.30
C SER A 61 -8.50 -12.40 -5.76
N GLY A 62 -8.08 -11.32 -5.10
CA GLY A 62 -8.52 -9.96 -5.37
C GLY A 62 -7.55 -9.16 -6.21
N VAL A 63 -6.25 -9.29 -5.93
CA VAL A 63 -5.20 -8.50 -6.58
C VAL A 63 -3.95 -9.33 -6.87
N SER A 64 -3.15 -8.86 -7.83
CA SER A 64 -1.80 -9.38 -8.11
C SER A 64 -0.79 -8.25 -8.13
N VAL A 65 0.38 -8.45 -7.54
CA VAL A 65 1.49 -7.48 -7.62
C VAL A 65 2.04 -7.41 -9.05
N LEU A 66 2.13 -6.20 -9.59
CA LEU A 66 2.74 -5.91 -10.89
C LEU A 66 4.19 -5.44 -10.76
N GLY A 67 4.52 -4.72 -9.70
CA GLY A 67 5.88 -4.25 -9.43
C GLY A 67 5.99 -3.43 -8.16
N TRP A 68 7.23 -3.13 -7.78
CA TRP A 68 7.57 -2.29 -6.64
C TRP A 68 8.90 -1.56 -6.87
N SER A 69 9.12 -0.49 -6.13
CA SER A 69 10.39 0.23 -6.05
C SER A 69 10.56 0.85 -4.67
N PHE A 70 11.80 1.03 -4.23
CA PHE A 70 12.10 1.69 -2.96
C PHE A 70 12.00 3.21 -3.08
N GLY A 71 11.80 3.86 -1.94
CA GLY A 71 11.90 5.31 -1.82
C GLY A 71 13.36 5.78 -1.84
N VAL A 72 13.58 7.03 -1.44
CA VAL A 72 14.92 7.64 -1.38
C VAL A 72 15.37 7.94 0.05
N GLY A 73 14.60 7.52 1.05
CA GLY A 73 14.83 7.91 2.45
C GLY A 73 16.07 7.29 3.09
N PHE A 74 16.60 6.21 2.52
CA PHE A 74 17.79 5.49 3.02
C PHE A 74 19.01 5.62 2.10
N ASP A 75 18.91 6.39 1.02
CA ASP A 75 19.99 6.58 0.03
C ASP A 75 20.50 8.03 0.09
N ASP A 76 21.78 8.20 0.41
CA ASP A 76 22.47 9.50 0.45
C ASP A 76 23.05 9.92 -0.92
N GLY A 77 22.79 9.14 -1.97
CA GLY A 77 23.34 9.27 -3.31
C GLY A 77 24.47 8.29 -3.61
N LEU A 78 24.90 7.47 -2.65
CA LEU A 78 25.87 6.39 -2.83
C LEU A 78 25.23 4.99 -2.87
N GLY A 79 23.92 4.91 -2.64
CA GLY A 79 23.13 3.70 -2.65
C GLY A 79 22.68 3.26 -1.25
N SER A 80 21.64 2.43 -1.24
CA SER A 80 21.12 1.68 -0.10
C SER A 80 21.16 0.18 -0.39
N LEU A 81 21.08 -0.66 0.64
CA LEU A 81 20.84 -2.09 0.48
C LEU A 81 19.34 -2.34 0.48
N SER A 82 18.75 -2.54 -0.69
CA SER A 82 17.33 -2.84 -0.83
C SER A 82 17.08 -4.29 -1.27
N ILE A 83 16.14 -4.97 -0.61
CA ILE A 83 15.78 -6.38 -0.84
C ILE A 83 14.27 -6.46 -0.99
N GLY A 84 13.80 -6.97 -2.14
CA GLY A 84 12.37 -7.15 -2.39
C GLY A 84 12.07 -8.53 -2.97
N ASN A 85 11.02 -9.17 -2.47
CA ASN A 85 10.58 -10.48 -2.94
C ASN A 85 9.05 -10.59 -2.92
N ASN A 86 8.48 -11.06 -4.03
CA ASN A 86 7.04 -11.30 -4.16
C ASN A 86 6.75 -12.81 -4.13
N ASP A 87 6.23 -13.31 -3.01
CA ASP A 87 5.61 -14.63 -2.93
C ASP A 87 4.12 -14.52 -3.33
N SER A 88 3.89 -14.53 -4.63
CA SER A 88 2.54 -14.45 -5.21
C SER A 88 1.62 -15.62 -4.87
N VAL A 89 2.16 -16.74 -4.38
CA VAL A 89 1.35 -17.90 -3.95
C VAL A 89 0.79 -17.65 -2.55
N SER A 90 1.62 -17.12 -1.66
CA SER A 90 1.24 -16.81 -0.28
C SER A 90 0.54 -15.44 -0.14
N GLY A 91 0.65 -14.57 -1.15
CA GLY A 91 0.07 -13.22 -1.11
C GLY A 91 0.90 -12.26 -0.27
N ILE A 92 2.23 -12.38 -0.34
CA ILE A 92 3.17 -11.59 0.46
C ILE A 92 4.19 -10.91 -0.44
N LEU A 93 4.31 -9.59 -0.31
CA LEU A 93 5.42 -8.81 -0.85
C LEU A 93 6.31 -8.35 0.31
N SER A 94 7.48 -8.98 0.45
CA SER A 94 8.49 -8.62 1.45
C SER A 94 9.40 -7.54 0.90
N LEU A 95 9.56 -6.45 1.66
CA LEU A 95 10.38 -5.28 1.31
C LEU A 95 11.27 -4.91 2.49
N GLU A 96 12.56 -4.79 2.25
CA GLU A 96 13.53 -4.35 3.24
C GLU A 96 14.50 -3.34 2.61
N GLU A 97 14.88 -2.33 3.37
CA GLU A 97 15.93 -1.40 2.96
C GLU A 97 16.76 -0.94 4.15
N TYR A 98 18.07 -0.87 3.94
CA TYR A 98 19.05 -0.45 4.93
C TYR A 98 19.95 0.63 4.34
N SER A 99 20.15 1.74 5.05
CA SER A 99 21.12 2.77 4.68
C SER A 99 22.56 2.26 4.83
N ASP A 100 23.49 2.82 4.06
CA ASP A 100 24.91 2.55 4.28
C ASP A 100 25.33 3.00 5.71
N PRO A 101 26.08 2.19 6.48
CA PRO A 101 26.55 2.57 7.82
C PRO A 101 27.40 3.85 7.88
N PHE A 102 27.92 4.31 6.74
CA PHE A 102 28.72 5.52 6.58
C PHE A 102 28.02 6.59 5.74
N ALA A 103 26.72 6.45 5.50
CA ALA A 103 25.93 7.41 4.73
C ALA A 103 26.00 8.83 5.33
N ASP A 104 25.92 9.85 4.48
CA ASP A 104 25.81 11.24 4.91
C ASP A 104 24.46 11.49 5.61
N THR A 105 24.51 11.46 6.94
CA THR A 105 23.35 11.69 7.80
C THR A 105 22.62 13.01 7.54
N ALA A 106 23.29 14.05 7.02
CA ALA A 106 22.63 15.32 6.69
C ALA A 106 21.76 15.18 5.43
N ILE A 107 22.22 14.42 4.43
CA ILE A 107 21.45 14.11 3.23
C ILE A 107 20.26 13.21 3.59
N LEU A 108 20.50 12.15 4.37
CA LEU A 108 19.42 11.26 4.82
C LEU A 108 18.37 12.01 5.65
N THR A 109 18.81 12.87 6.58
CA THR A 109 17.88 13.69 7.38
C THR A 109 17.01 14.57 6.48
N ALA A 110 17.59 15.16 5.43
CA ALA A 110 16.86 15.99 4.47
C ALA A 110 15.88 15.16 3.61
N ALA A 111 16.25 13.93 3.24
CA ALA A 111 15.41 13.02 2.46
C ALA A 111 14.23 12.46 3.27
N GLN A 112 14.44 12.18 4.56
CA GLN A 112 13.44 11.60 5.45
C GLN A 112 12.44 12.63 6.00
N GLY A 113 12.92 13.85 6.31
CA GLY A 113 12.07 14.91 6.85
C GLY A 113 11.27 14.47 8.09
N THR A 114 9.95 14.60 8.04
CA THR A 114 9.03 14.15 9.11
C THR A 114 8.16 12.97 8.70
N ALA A 115 8.17 12.65 7.41
CA ALA A 115 7.47 11.55 6.77
C ALA A 115 8.06 11.36 5.37
N PHE A 116 8.21 10.12 4.94
CA PHE A 116 8.72 9.80 3.62
C PHE A 116 8.20 8.46 3.12
N VAL A 117 8.34 8.23 1.81
CA VAL A 117 7.95 6.99 1.16
C VAL A 117 9.04 5.95 1.41
N LEU A 118 8.67 4.82 2.01
CA LEU A 118 9.51 3.63 2.14
C LEU A 118 9.57 2.87 0.82
N ALA A 119 8.40 2.65 0.20
CA ALA A 119 8.29 1.94 -1.07
C ALA A 119 7.06 2.39 -1.86
N ASN A 120 7.12 2.22 -3.18
CA ASN A 120 6.00 2.32 -4.09
C ASN A 120 5.68 0.93 -4.63
N PHE A 121 4.40 0.65 -4.87
CA PHE A 121 3.95 -0.62 -5.43
C PHE A 121 2.78 -0.41 -6.39
N THR A 122 2.62 -1.36 -7.30
CA THR A 122 1.48 -1.43 -8.21
C THR A 122 0.84 -2.81 -8.17
N LEU A 123 -0.49 -2.83 -8.14
CA LEU A 123 -1.29 -4.05 -8.16
C LEU A 123 -2.25 -4.04 -9.34
N GLU A 124 -2.62 -5.21 -9.84
CA GLU A 124 -3.72 -5.41 -10.78
C GLU A 124 -4.96 -5.85 -10.02
N ALA A 125 -6.10 -5.19 -10.27
CA ALA A 125 -7.41 -5.56 -9.73
C ALA A 125 -7.99 -6.78 -10.49
N LEU A 126 -8.08 -7.94 -9.83
CA LEU A 126 -8.47 -9.21 -10.48
C LEU A 126 -9.96 -9.53 -10.37
N SER A 127 -10.56 -9.26 -9.21
CA SER A 127 -11.94 -9.67 -8.93
C SER A 127 -12.66 -8.63 -8.09
N ALA A 128 -13.95 -8.43 -8.36
CA ALA A 128 -14.79 -7.54 -7.57
C ALA A 128 -14.96 -8.04 -6.12
N GLY A 129 -15.02 -7.10 -5.17
CA GLY A 129 -15.10 -7.36 -3.73
C GLY A 129 -14.48 -6.23 -2.93
N ASP A 130 -14.58 -6.32 -1.60
CA ASP A 130 -13.86 -5.47 -0.67
C ASP A 130 -12.58 -6.18 -0.23
N TYR A 131 -11.45 -5.49 -0.28
CA TYR A 131 -10.15 -6.04 0.04
C TYR A 131 -9.37 -5.13 0.99
N ASP A 132 -8.40 -5.73 1.65
CA ASP A 132 -7.46 -5.05 2.52
C ASP A 132 -6.01 -5.31 2.10
N LEU A 133 -5.16 -4.32 2.36
CA LEU A 133 -3.72 -4.50 2.47
C LEU A 133 -3.34 -4.35 3.93
N SER A 134 -2.53 -5.28 4.43
CA SER A 134 -2.06 -5.25 5.81
C SER A 134 -0.56 -5.51 5.89
N LEU A 135 0.03 -5.17 7.04
CA LEU A 135 1.42 -5.50 7.33
C LEU A 135 1.48 -6.70 8.26
N GLY A 136 2.21 -7.73 7.83
CA GLY A 136 2.54 -8.92 8.62
C GLY A 136 3.71 -8.64 9.55
N LEU A 137 4.90 -9.11 9.18
CA LEU A 137 6.14 -8.72 9.86
C LEU A 137 6.59 -7.34 9.39
N PHE A 138 6.78 -6.40 10.31
CA PHE A 138 7.29 -5.07 9.97
C PHE A 138 8.08 -4.45 11.12
N GLY A 139 8.89 -3.45 10.80
CA GLY A 139 9.57 -2.62 11.78
C GLY A 139 10.55 -1.63 11.18
N LEU A 140 11.17 -0.87 12.06
CA LEU A 140 12.12 0.20 11.75
C LEU A 140 13.32 0.10 12.70
N LEU A 141 14.50 0.40 12.16
CA LEU A 141 15.68 0.71 12.98
C LEU A 141 16.01 2.19 12.85
N ASP A 142 16.48 2.79 13.93
CA ASP A 142 17.18 4.06 13.86
C ASP A 142 18.57 3.89 13.22
N PHE A 143 19.24 4.99 12.91
CA PHE A 143 20.56 4.98 12.28
C PHE A 143 21.65 4.35 13.15
N ASP A 144 21.44 4.28 14.47
CA ASP A 144 22.33 3.62 15.44
C ASP A 144 21.97 2.13 15.63
N ASN A 145 21.08 1.59 14.78
CA ASN A 145 20.63 0.21 14.75
C ASN A 145 19.86 -0.23 16.02
N ALA A 146 19.15 0.72 16.66
CA ALA A 146 18.20 0.43 17.72
C ALA A 146 16.77 0.32 17.17
N ASP A 147 15.96 -0.55 17.77
CA ASP A 147 14.56 -0.73 17.39
C ASP A 147 13.76 0.56 17.65
N VAL A 148 12.97 0.95 16.67
CA VAL A 148 12.00 2.05 16.79
C VAL A 148 10.62 1.46 17.03
N ASP A 149 9.94 1.92 18.09
CA ASP A 149 8.56 1.52 18.37
C ASP A 149 7.68 1.94 17.19
N THR A 150 7.00 0.96 16.57
CA THR A 150 6.36 1.11 15.28
C THR A 150 4.96 0.49 15.29
N THR A 151 4.02 1.20 14.70
CA THR A 151 2.63 0.76 14.49
C THR A 151 2.30 0.76 12.99
N ALA A 152 1.29 -0.02 12.61
CA ALA A 152 0.86 -0.15 11.23
C ALA A 152 -0.59 0.32 11.04
N GLU A 153 -0.86 0.97 9.91
CA GLU A 153 -2.22 1.28 9.44
C GLU A 153 -2.50 0.56 8.11
N ASN A 154 -3.49 -0.34 8.16
CA ASN A 154 -3.95 -1.10 7.00
C ASN A 154 -4.74 -0.22 6.03
N ALA A 155 -4.72 -0.56 4.74
CA ALA A 155 -5.62 0.05 3.75
C ALA A 155 -6.81 -0.87 3.47
N ARG A 156 -7.96 -0.25 3.14
CA ARG A 156 -9.15 -0.93 2.62
C ARG A 156 -9.59 -0.25 1.35
N PHE A 157 -10.02 -1.04 0.38
CA PHE A 157 -10.47 -0.56 -0.92
C PHE A 157 -11.49 -1.53 -1.52
N SER A 158 -12.30 -1.02 -2.46
CA SER A 158 -13.35 -1.79 -3.13
C SER A 158 -12.99 -1.97 -4.60
N ILE A 159 -13.23 -3.16 -5.15
CA ILE A 159 -13.15 -3.43 -6.59
C ILE A 159 -14.56 -3.75 -7.09
N THR A 160 -14.98 -3.09 -8.17
CA THR A 160 -16.29 -3.29 -8.80
C THR A 160 -16.14 -3.96 -10.16
N GLN A 161 -17.18 -4.68 -10.59
CA GLN A 161 -17.19 -5.22 -11.96
C GLN A 161 -17.43 -4.10 -12.96
N VAL A 162 -16.69 -4.13 -14.07
CA VAL A 162 -17.05 -3.33 -15.24
C VAL A 162 -18.33 -3.93 -15.84
N PRO A 163 -19.42 -3.15 -15.98
CA PRO A 163 -20.62 -3.66 -16.64
C PRO A 163 -20.27 -4.12 -18.05
N GLU A 164 -20.52 -5.40 -18.37
CA GLU A 164 -20.31 -5.89 -19.73
C GLU A 164 -21.10 -4.99 -20.71
N PRO A 165 -20.48 -4.53 -21.81
CA PRO A 165 -21.19 -3.77 -22.81
C PRO A 165 -22.43 -4.56 -23.27
N ALA A 166 -23.60 -3.92 -23.25
CA ALA A 166 -24.86 -4.52 -23.70
C ALA A 166 -24.88 -4.91 -25.20
N THR A 167 -23.73 -4.90 -25.86
CA THR A 167 -23.48 -5.30 -27.24
C THR A 167 -24.10 -6.65 -27.56
N ILE A 168 -24.02 -7.64 -26.67
CA ILE A 168 -24.66 -8.96 -26.88
C ILE A 168 -26.18 -8.83 -26.91
N VAL A 169 -26.76 -8.05 -25.98
CA VAL A 169 -28.20 -7.79 -25.93
C VAL A 169 -28.66 -7.03 -27.18
N ILE A 170 -27.89 -6.03 -27.62
CA ILE A 170 -28.17 -5.25 -28.83
C ILE A 170 -28.10 -6.13 -30.07
N PHE A 171 -27.07 -6.98 -30.20
CA PHE A 171 -26.95 -7.94 -31.31
C PHE A 171 -28.10 -8.95 -31.32
N ALA A 172 -28.50 -9.46 -30.15
CA ALA A 172 -29.63 -10.38 -30.03
C ALA A 172 -30.95 -9.71 -30.45
N LEU A 173 -31.19 -8.47 -30.01
CA LEU A 173 -32.37 -7.68 -30.38
C LEU A 173 -32.40 -7.37 -31.88
N ALA A 174 -31.28 -6.95 -32.46
CA ALA A 174 -31.15 -6.68 -33.89
C ALA A 174 -31.42 -7.93 -34.74
N SER A 175 -30.86 -9.07 -34.31
CA SER A 175 -31.08 -10.37 -34.97
C SER A 175 -32.56 -10.78 -34.97
N MET A 176 -33.26 -10.58 -33.84
CA MET A 176 -34.69 -10.85 -33.74
C MET A 176 -35.54 -9.92 -34.63
N MET A 177 -35.19 -8.63 -34.72
CA MET A 177 -35.87 -7.70 -35.63
C MET A 177 -35.71 -8.12 -37.10
N LEU A 178 -34.50 -8.50 -37.52
CA LEU A 178 -34.23 -8.96 -38.89
C LEU A 178 -35.03 -10.22 -39.24
N LEU A 179 -35.13 -11.18 -38.31
CA LEU A 179 -35.96 -12.38 -38.49
C LEU A 179 -37.44 -12.05 -38.63
N ARG A 180 -37.93 -11.06 -37.87
CA ARG A 180 -39.33 -10.61 -37.92
C ARG A 180 -39.66 -9.91 -39.25
N ILE A 181 -38.74 -9.09 -39.77
CA ILE A 181 -38.87 -8.44 -41.09
C ILE A 181 -38.92 -9.50 -42.20
N LYS A 182 -37.99 -10.47 -42.19
CA LYS A 182 -37.98 -11.56 -43.18
C LYS A 182 -39.24 -12.41 -43.17
N ARG A 183 -39.82 -12.68 -41.99
CA ARG A 183 -41.09 -13.42 -41.88
C ARG A 183 -42.29 -12.64 -42.41
N LYS A 184 -42.29 -11.31 -42.29
CA LYS A 184 -43.36 -10.45 -42.84
C LYS A 184 -43.29 -10.38 -44.36
N GLN A 185 -42.10 -10.32 -44.94
CA GLN A 185 -41.89 -10.28 -46.40
C GLN A 185 -42.26 -11.60 -47.11
N ARG A 186 -42.17 -12.75 -46.45
CA ARG A 186 -42.56 -14.05 -47.02
C ARG A 186 -44.07 -14.33 -47.03
N LYS A 187 -44.87 -13.50 -46.35
CA LYS A 187 -46.33 -13.67 -46.23
C LYS A 187 -47.14 -12.75 -47.16
N ASN A 188 -46.46 -11.92 -47.94
CA ASN A 188 -47.02 -11.12 -49.03
C ASN A 188 -46.52 -11.69 -50.36
#